data_AF-A0A6C1QVV4-F1
#
_entry.id   AF-A0A6C1QVV4-F1
#
_cell.length_a   1.000
_cell.length_b   1.000
_cell.length_c   1.000
_cell.angle_alpha   90.00
_cell.angle_beta   90.00
_cell.angle_gamma   90.00
#
_symmetry.space_group_name_H-M   'P 1'
#
loop_
_entity.id
_entity.type
_entity.pdbx_description
1 polymer ?
#
loop_
_entity_poly.entity_id
_entity_poly.type
_entity_poly.pdbx_seq_one_letter_code
_entity_poly.pdbx_strand_id
1 'polypeptide(L)'
;MLAHVHKLNKKRVQHELGPSLGSLCPMILQGRDFLVETGTVDDESLLIPLLLRVRKPNLGVQALIVRERPEDVERTGALLQRVLDRRGSRKRPFVVAQLGVADTARKETDIVARKPDIVVSTASRVIDHLRRDNMQLHAVRTLVIEEPGMEAAEGFNADIEFICSKLQGNPHRSVFVAELHEHTSQVTSVLRRPVTVPLATWTRNRSAKGGESGSHTEQQENLTMGKNPFTHVRKDPALKNQIKDILKAIHEDEDPEELNAYRAVINSNVSIFTRGYLAAYLLKQATGGNTQPRRQRSQAGNGRGPKESRAQRSEQRAEQREQRSEQPTSEASNGPTSSIFVSIGKNRKVYPKDLIQLFCGVGGLSADDVGQIKILDNYSFVEVATDKSDAAIETLNNSDFRGKKITVNYARKKD
;
A
#
# COMPACT_ATOMS: atom_id res chain seq x y z
N MET A 1 -19.62 23.74 10.69
CA MET A 1 -18.18 23.37 10.59
C MET A 1 -17.57 23.53 9.19
N LEU A 2 -18.36 23.72 8.11
CA LEU A 2 -17.86 23.96 6.74
C LEU A 2 -17.39 25.42 6.46
N ALA A 3 -17.81 26.39 7.28
CA ALA A 3 -17.53 27.80 7.05
C ALA A 3 -16.09 28.24 7.42
N HIS A 4 -15.40 27.54 8.33
CA HIS A 4 -14.03 27.88 8.71
C HIS A 4 -12.97 27.32 7.76
N VAL A 5 -13.29 26.25 7.03
CA VAL A 5 -12.42 25.67 6.00
C VAL A 5 -12.47 26.50 4.71
N HIS A 6 -13.56 27.24 4.47
CA HIS A 6 -13.71 28.13 3.30
C HIS A 6 -12.78 29.35 3.30
N LYS A 7 -12.11 29.66 4.43
CA LYS A 7 -11.09 30.72 4.51
C LYS A 7 -9.66 30.21 4.25
N LEU A 8 -9.48 28.91 4.01
CA LEU A 8 -8.27 28.40 3.38
C LEU A 8 -8.45 28.61 1.88
N ASN A 9 -7.93 29.74 1.41
CA ASN A 9 -7.91 30.02 -0.02
C ASN A 9 -7.15 28.87 -0.69
N LYS A 10 -7.89 27.99 -1.38
CA LYS A 10 -7.39 26.77 -2.03
C LYS A 10 -6.16 27.06 -2.90
N LYS A 11 -6.12 28.27 -3.50
CA LYS A 11 -4.99 28.81 -4.25
C LYS A 11 -3.73 29.07 -3.41
N ARG A 12 -3.90 29.52 -2.16
CA ARG A 12 -2.78 29.90 -1.27
C ARG A 12 -2.08 28.68 -0.69
N VAL A 13 -2.86 27.69 -0.26
CA VAL A 13 -2.35 26.39 0.20
C VAL A 13 -1.68 25.61 -0.94
N GLN A 14 -2.22 25.67 -2.16
CA GLN A 14 -1.60 25.09 -3.37
C GLN A 14 -0.32 25.81 -3.80
N HIS A 15 -0.21 27.12 -3.58
CA HIS A 15 1.01 27.89 -3.85
C HIS A 15 2.09 27.66 -2.79
N GLU A 16 1.70 27.32 -1.55
CA GLU A 16 2.60 27.17 -0.41
C GLU A 16 3.22 25.76 -0.25
N LEU A 17 2.60 24.72 -0.80
CA LEU A 17 3.01 23.30 -0.60
C LEU A 17 3.06 22.48 -1.91
N GLY A 18 3.06 23.15 -3.06
CA GLY A 18 3.24 22.49 -4.37
C GLY A 18 1.97 21.86 -5.00
N PRO A 19 2.06 21.43 -6.28
CA PRO A 19 0.92 21.02 -7.10
C PRO A 19 0.34 19.64 -6.73
N SER A 20 1.07 18.82 -5.98
CA SER A 20 0.67 17.52 -5.41
C SER A 20 -0.51 17.64 -4.42
N LEU A 21 -0.71 18.82 -3.83
CA LEU A 21 -1.71 19.06 -2.78
C LEU A 21 -3.17 19.11 -3.24
N GLY A 22 -3.40 19.48 -4.50
CA GLY A 22 -4.74 19.82 -4.99
C GLY A 22 -5.69 18.63 -5.00
N SER A 23 -5.15 17.42 -5.22
CA SER A 23 -5.88 16.15 -5.26
C SER A 23 -6.10 15.55 -3.87
N LEU A 24 -5.15 15.70 -2.94
CA LEU A 24 -5.26 15.17 -1.57
C LEU A 24 -6.25 15.95 -0.71
N CYS A 25 -6.32 17.28 -0.85
CA CYS A 25 -7.19 18.14 -0.03
C CYS A 25 -8.68 17.70 0.02
N PRO A 26 -9.37 17.47 -1.12
CA PRO A 26 -10.78 17.05 -1.10
C PRO A 26 -11.01 15.70 -0.40
N MET A 27 -10.05 14.78 -0.54
CA MET A 27 -10.12 13.48 0.14
C MET A 27 -9.92 13.70 1.63
N ILE A 28 -8.87 14.42 2.03
CA ILE A 28 -8.52 14.70 3.43
C ILE A 28 -9.66 15.38 4.21
N LEU A 29 -10.47 16.20 3.55
CA LEU A 29 -11.59 16.91 4.18
C LEU A 29 -12.82 16.05 4.49
N GLN A 30 -12.88 14.79 4.04
CA GLN A 30 -14.02 13.88 4.30
C GLN A 30 -14.08 13.34 5.73
N GLY A 31 -13.08 13.64 6.58
CA GLY A 31 -13.06 13.22 7.98
C GLY A 31 -12.74 11.73 8.22
N ARG A 32 -12.57 10.94 7.15
CA ARG A 32 -12.08 9.56 7.20
C ARG A 32 -10.57 9.52 7.45
N ASP A 33 -10.05 8.41 7.95
CA ASP A 33 -8.61 8.18 8.03
C ASP A 33 -8.02 7.92 6.62
N PHE A 34 -6.71 8.15 6.42
CA PHE A 34 -6.05 7.95 5.12
C PHE A 34 -4.91 6.95 5.20
N LEU A 35 -4.76 6.19 4.12
CA LEU A 35 -3.55 5.45 3.78
C LEU A 35 -3.04 6.00 2.45
N VAL A 36 -1.87 6.62 2.43
CA VAL A 36 -1.36 7.37 1.29
C VAL A 36 -0.04 6.75 0.82
N GLU A 37 0.01 6.38 -0.46
CA GLU A 37 1.23 5.91 -1.09
C GLU A 37 2.05 7.10 -1.60
N THR A 38 3.31 7.20 -1.18
CA THR A 38 4.16 8.35 -1.46
C THR A 38 5.20 8.13 -2.56
N GLY A 39 5.66 6.88 -2.73
CA GLY A 39 6.87 6.53 -3.48
C GLY A 39 8.12 7.06 -2.77
N THR A 40 8.30 8.39 -2.83
CA THR A 40 9.25 9.13 -2.02
C THR A 40 8.46 10.05 -1.08
N VAL A 41 8.74 9.96 0.23
CA VAL A 41 8.02 10.77 1.21
C VAL A 41 8.48 12.22 1.08
N ASP A 42 7.59 13.05 0.53
CA ASP A 42 7.73 14.50 0.49
C ASP A 42 7.17 15.09 1.79
N ASP A 43 8.04 15.77 2.56
CA ASP A 43 7.71 16.38 3.85
C ASP A 43 6.46 17.29 3.76
N GLU A 44 6.27 17.97 2.62
CA GLU A 44 5.14 18.87 2.39
C GLU A 44 3.80 18.14 2.47
N SER A 45 3.77 16.89 2.00
CA SER A 45 2.56 16.06 1.98
C SER A 45 2.14 15.62 3.37
N LEU A 46 3.11 15.37 4.26
CA LEU A 46 2.86 15.03 5.67
C LEU A 46 2.19 16.17 6.45
N LEU A 47 2.40 17.42 6.03
CA LEU A 47 1.84 18.58 6.73
C LEU A 47 0.35 18.82 6.41
N ILE A 48 -0.17 18.31 5.30
CA ILE A 48 -1.52 18.61 4.80
C ILE A 48 -2.61 18.22 5.82
N PRO A 49 -2.65 16.98 6.36
CA PRO A 49 -3.71 16.58 7.29
C PRO A 49 -3.75 17.48 8.52
N LEU A 50 -2.58 17.91 8.98
CA LEU A 50 -2.39 18.80 10.10
C LEU A 50 -2.87 20.21 9.78
N LEU A 51 -2.39 20.82 8.70
CA LEU A 51 -2.67 22.23 8.38
C LEU A 51 -4.17 22.49 8.12
N LEU A 52 -4.91 21.50 7.65
CA LEU A 52 -6.36 21.60 7.46
C LEU A 52 -7.15 21.55 8.77
N ARG A 53 -6.57 21.05 9.86
CA ARG A 53 -7.28 20.74 11.12
C ARG A 53 -6.77 21.48 12.35
N VAL A 54 -5.53 21.97 12.32
CA VAL A 54 -4.92 22.71 13.42
C VAL A 54 -5.76 23.94 13.76
N ARG A 55 -6.03 24.14 15.06
CA ARG A 55 -6.81 25.27 15.59
C ARG A 55 -5.87 26.36 16.10
N LYS A 56 -6.36 27.27 16.94
CA LYS A 56 -5.52 28.32 17.54
C LYS A 56 -4.44 27.69 18.45
N PRO A 57 -3.28 28.35 18.63
CA PRO A 57 -2.23 27.93 19.57
C PRO A 57 -2.70 27.88 21.04
N ASN A 58 -1.88 27.25 21.89
CA ASN A 58 -2.03 27.09 23.35
C ASN A 58 -3.24 26.23 23.76
N LEU A 59 -3.52 25.16 23.01
CA LEU A 59 -4.55 24.17 23.36
C LEU A 59 -3.97 22.83 23.83
N GLY A 60 -2.66 22.78 24.07
CA GLY A 60 -1.91 21.53 24.23
C GLY A 60 -1.61 20.87 22.88
N VAL A 61 -1.04 19.67 22.94
CA VAL A 61 -0.64 18.92 21.74
C VAL A 61 -1.89 18.55 20.94
N GLN A 62 -2.10 19.26 19.83
CA GLN A 62 -3.25 19.10 18.95
C GLN A 62 -2.95 18.28 17.69
N ALA A 63 -1.67 18.13 17.35
CA ALA A 63 -1.24 17.25 16.28
C ALA A 63 0.09 16.58 16.61
N LEU A 64 0.22 15.32 16.16
CA LEU A 64 1.41 14.50 16.31
C LEU A 64 1.82 13.97 14.93
N ILE A 65 3.08 14.13 14.56
CA ILE A 65 3.71 13.51 13.39
C ILE A 65 4.75 12.53 13.90
N VAL A 66 4.57 11.25 13.58
CA VAL A 66 5.50 10.18 13.93
C VAL A 66 6.30 9.77 12.69
N ARG A 67 7.62 9.87 12.79
CA ARG A 67 8.57 9.46 11.76
C ARG A 67 9.55 8.44 12.32
N GLU A 68 10.26 7.72 11.47
CA GLU A 68 11.25 6.73 11.91
C GLU A 68 12.57 7.38 12.33
N ARG A 69 13.11 8.25 11.46
CA ARG A 69 14.49 8.72 11.56
C ARG A 69 14.59 10.13 12.19
N PRO A 70 15.58 10.39 13.07
CA PRO A 70 15.82 11.72 13.66
C PRO A 70 15.97 12.87 12.65
N GLU A 71 16.70 12.65 11.57
CA GLU A 71 16.93 13.65 10.52
C GLU A 71 15.64 14.05 9.79
N ASP A 72 14.71 13.11 9.67
CA ASP A 72 13.40 13.31 9.07
C ASP A 72 12.47 14.09 10.00
N VAL A 73 12.58 13.87 11.32
CA VAL A 73 11.93 14.69 12.36
C VAL A 73 12.39 16.14 12.27
N GLU A 74 13.71 16.36 12.19
CA GLU A 74 14.29 17.70 12.10
C GLU A 74 13.84 18.42 10.83
N ARG A 75 13.93 17.75 9.67
CA ARG A 75 13.52 18.31 8.37
C ARG A 75 12.04 18.69 8.33
N THR A 76 11.15 17.76 8.70
CA THR A 76 9.71 18.04 8.75
C THR A 76 9.39 19.12 9.77
N GLY A 77 10.01 19.09 10.95
CA GLY A 77 9.80 20.08 12.00
C GLY A 77 10.20 21.50 11.57
N ALA A 78 11.36 21.64 10.90
CA ALA A 78 11.84 22.91 10.37
C ALA A 78 10.95 23.43 9.22
N LEU A 79 10.47 22.55 8.34
CA LEU A 79 9.49 22.92 7.31
C LEU A 79 8.19 23.40 7.94
N LEU A 80 7.66 22.66 8.90
CA LEU A 80 6.40 22.98 9.57
C LEU A 80 6.46 24.32 10.30
N GLN A 81 7.54 24.57 11.07
CA GLN A 81 7.72 25.85 11.75
C GLN A 81 7.71 27.02 10.75
N ARG A 82 8.45 26.90 9.64
CA ARG A 82 8.47 27.92 8.56
C ARG A 82 7.10 28.15 7.92
N VAL A 83 6.26 27.13 7.80
CA VAL A 83 4.89 27.25 7.26
C VAL A 83 3.98 27.91 8.29
N LEU A 84 4.08 27.53 9.57
CA LEU A 84 3.26 28.08 10.64
C LEU A 84 3.61 29.53 10.98
N ASP A 85 4.87 29.93 10.92
CA ASP A 85 5.30 31.32 11.15
C ASP A 85 4.72 32.27 10.10
N ARG A 86 4.53 31.78 8.88
CA ARG A 86 3.88 32.54 7.78
C ARG A 86 2.36 32.62 7.93
N ARG A 87 1.74 31.68 8.64
CA ARG A 87 0.29 31.57 8.83
C ARG A 87 -0.19 32.14 10.18
N GLY A 88 0.66 32.12 11.19
CA GLY A 88 0.35 32.42 12.57
C GLY A 88 0.17 33.91 12.85
N SER A 89 -0.56 34.23 13.92
CA SER A 89 -0.58 35.61 14.42
C SER A 89 0.77 35.91 15.07
N ARG A 90 1.41 37.03 14.70
CA ARG A 90 2.64 37.51 15.37
C ARG A 90 2.51 37.59 16.89
N LYS A 91 1.29 37.75 17.41
CA LYS A 91 1.02 37.83 18.86
C LYS A 91 1.00 36.47 19.57
N ARG A 92 0.73 35.38 18.85
CA ARG A 92 0.64 34.01 19.39
C ARG A 92 1.09 33.01 18.31
N PRO A 93 2.40 32.72 18.21
CA PRO A 93 2.92 31.73 17.29
C PRO A 93 2.56 30.31 17.76
N PHE A 94 2.52 29.36 16.83
CA PHE A 94 2.46 27.94 17.18
C PHE A 94 3.80 27.49 17.74
N VAL A 95 3.75 26.62 18.74
CA VAL A 95 4.95 25.97 19.29
C VAL A 95 5.06 24.56 18.70
N VAL A 96 6.09 24.34 17.87
CA VAL A 96 6.43 23.01 17.34
C VAL A 96 7.57 22.42 18.17
N ALA A 97 7.35 21.23 18.72
CA ALA A 97 8.38 20.45 19.39
C ALA A 97 8.94 19.38 18.44
N GLN A 98 10.26 19.27 18.39
CA GLN A 98 10.98 18.20 17.72
C GLN A 98 11.63 17.34 18.79
N LEU A 99 11.31 16.05 18.83
CA LEU A 99 11.79 15.12 19.86
C LEU A 99 12.43 13.90 19.20
N GLY A 100 13.55 13.43 19.75
CA GLY A 100 14.34 12.35 19.14
C GLY A 100 15.42 12.80 18.18
N VAL A 101 15.73 14.11 18.13
CA VAL A 101 16.81 14.66 17.31
C VAL A 101 18.12 14.62 18.09
N ALA A 102 19.24 14.38 17.41
CA ALA A 102 20.58 14.48 18.01
C ALA A 102 20.77 15.82 18.74
N ASP A 103 21.55 15.84 19.82
CA ASP A 103 21.82 17.02 20.68
C ASP A 103 20.64 17.63 21.47
N THR A 104 19.42 17.13 21.30
CA THR A 104 18.25 17.65 22.04
C THR A 104 17.82 16.81 23.24
N ALA A 105 18.29 15.56 23.37
CA ALA A 105 17.81 14.61 24.38
C ALA A 105 17.81 15.14 25.84
N ARG A 106 18.83 15.90 26.24
CA ARG A 106 18.90 16.52 27.59
C ARG A 106 17.97 17.73 27.76
N LYS A 107 17.52 18.33 26.66
CA LYS A 107 16.67 19.53 26.60
C LYS A 107 15.22 19.21 26.21
N GLU A 108 14.90 17.95 25.88
CA GLU A 108 13.54 17.56 25.48
C GLU A 108 12.51 17.88 26.55
N THR A 109 12.84 17.70 27.83
CA THR A 109 11.98 18.09 28.94
C THR A 109 11.64 19.59 28.90
N ASP A 110 12.62 20.45 28.61
CA ASP A 110 12.40 21.90 28.45
C ASP A 110 11.56 22.22 27.21
N ILE A 111 11.75 21.47 26.12
CA ILE A 111 10.96 21.61 24.88
C ILE A 111 9.49 21.27 25.16
N VAL A 112 9.24 20.16 25.85
CA VAL A 112 7.88 19.72 26.21
C VAL A 112 7.26 20.66 27.26
N ALA A 113 8.05 21.17 28.21
CA ALA A 113 7.61 22.13 29.21
C ALA A 113 7.10 23.45 28.61
N ARG A 114 7.53 23.81 27.38
CA ARG A 114 6.98 24.95 26.62
C ARG A 114 5.54 24.73 26.12
N LYS A 115 4.94 23.57 26.43
CA LYS A 115 3.56 23.19 26.06
C LYS A 115 3.34 23.28 24.55
N PRO A 116 4.00 22.43 23.76
CA PRO A 116 3.90 22.47 22.31
C PRO A 116 2.45 22.26 21.83
N ASP A 117 2.11 22.94 20.74
CA ASP A 117 0.87 22.72 20.00
C ASP A 117 0.99 21.50 19.10
N ILE A 118 2.18 21.29 18.54
CA ILE A 118 2.45 20.25 17.56
C ILE A 118 3.75 19.56 17.94
N VAL A 119 3.76 18.24 17.85
CA VAL A 119 4.95 17.42 18.08
C VAL A 119 5.29 16.69 16.79
N VAL A 120 6.56 16.77 16.37
CA VAL A 120 7.16 15.92 15.35
C VAL A 120 8.22 15.08 16.06
N SER A 121 8.13 13.76 15.97
CA SER A 121 8.99 12.89 16.79
C SER A 121 9.12 11.48 16.24
N THR A 122 10.10 10.75 16.75
CA THR A 122 10.15 9.28 16.62
C THR A 122 9.17 8.60 17.57
N ALA A 123 8.67 7.42 17.19
CA ALA A 123 7.70 6.68 17.99
C ALA A 123 8.22 6.40 19.42
N SER A 124 9.46 5.94 19.53
CA SER A 124 10.12 5.64 20.80
C SER A 124 10.18 6.84 21.76
N ARG A 125 10.40 8.05 21.23
CA ARG A 125 10.49 9.28 22.03
C ARG A 125 9.14 9.78 22.49
N VAL A 126 8.10 9.66 21.65
CA VAL A 126 6.72 9.89 22.08
C VAL A 126 6.40 8.99 23.26
N ILE A 127 6.72 7.69 23.18
CA ILE A 127 6.43 6.71 24.23
C ILE A 127 7.16 7.05 25.53
N ASP A 128 8.43 7.42 25.48
CA ASP A 128 9.21 7.81 26.66
C ASP A 128 8.57 9.00 27.39
N HIS A 129 8.18 10.05 26.67
CA HIS A 129 7.51 11.22 27.28
C HIS A 129 6.10 10.91 27.80
N LEU A 130 5.37 9.97 27.19
CA LEU A 130 4.09 9.49 27.72
C LEU A 130 4.25 8.67 29.00
N ARG A 131 5.27 7.81 29.07
CA ARG A 131 5.55 6.98 30.26
C ARG A 131 6.00 7.82 31.45
N ARG A 132 6.72 8.92 31.19
CA ARG A 132 7.17 9.88 32.22
C ARG A 132 6.10 10.92 32.60
N ASP A 133 4.92 10.88 31.99
CA ASP A 133 3.85 11.87 32.15
C ASP A 133 4.28 13.33 31.85
N ASN A 134 5.30 13.50 31.00
CA ASN A 134 5.77 14.81 30.57
C ASN A 134 4.87 15.41 29.48
N MET A 135 4.16 14.56 28.73
CA MET A 135 3.32 14.94 27.60
C MET A 135 1.98 14.22 27.66
N GLN A 136 0.90 14.92 27.31
CA GLN A 136 -0.44 14.36 27.24
C GLN A 136 -1.03 14.50 25.83
N LEU A 137 -1.77 13.48 25.39
CA LEU A 137 -2.37 13.44 24.04
C LEU A 137 -3.88 13.68 24.03
N HIS A 138 -4.46 14.21 25.11
CA HIS A 138 -5.90 14.41 25.24
C HIS A 138 -6.46 15.39 24.18
N ALA A 139 -5.64 16.34 23.72
CA ALA A 139 -6.04 17.37 22.77
C ALA A 139 -5.74 16.99 21.30
N VAL A 140 -5.10 15.83 21.06
CA VAL A 140 -4.68 15.43 19.72
C VAL A 140 -5.89 15.22 18.83
N ARG A 141 -5.92 15.91 17.69
CA ARG A 141 -6.99 15.84 16.68
C ARG A 141 -6.50 15.25 15.37
N THR A 142 -5.19 15.28 15.15
CA THR A 142 -4.54 14.76 13.94
C THR A 142 -3.30 13.97 14.33
N LEU A 143 -3.22 12.73 13.85
CA LEU A 143 -2.04 11.88 13.93
C LEU A 143 -1.59 11.55 12.51
N VAL A 144 -0.35 11.90 12.19
CA VAL A 144 0.32 11.56 10.93
C VAL A 144 1.41 10.55 11.25
N ILE A 145 1.44 9.44 10.51
CA ILE A 145 2.38 8.35 10.70
C ILE A 145 3.05 8.12 9.35
N GLU A 146 4.37 8.11 9.33
CA GLU A 146 5.15 7.58 8.22
C GLU A 146 5.57 6.16 8.59
N GLU A 147 5.15 5.18 7.79
CA GLU A 147 5.58 3.80 7.98
C GLU A 147 7.06 3.68 7.57
N PRO A 148 7.90 3.05 8.42
CA PRO A 148 9.28 2.76 8.08
C PRO A 148 9.39 1.78 6.90
N GLY A 149 10.57 1.69 6.29
CA GLY A 149 10.84 0.64 5.31
C GLY A 149 10.72 -0.78 5.91
N MET A 150 10.64 -1.82 5.07
CA MET A 150 10.46 -3.21 5.52
C MET A 150 11.50 -3.67 6.57
N GLU A 151 12.72 -3.13 6.51
CA GLU A 151 13.83 -3.47 7.40
C GLU A 151 13.67 -2.92 8.83
N ALA A 152 12.80 -1.92 9.03
CA ALA A 152 12.60 -1.24 10.32
C ALA A 152 11.14 -1.29 10.83
N ALA A 153 10.31 -2.12 10.20
CA ALA A 153 8.90 -2.31 10.60
C ALA A 153 8.72 -3.14 11.89
N GLU A 154 9.78 -3.84 12.34
CA GLU A 154 9.74 -4.65 13.55
C GLU A 154 9.61 -3.74 14.79
N GLY A 155 8.61 -3.99 15.64
CA GLY A 155 8.32 -3.18 16.83
C GLY A 155 7.57 -1.85 16.56
N PHE A 156 7.73 -1.24 15.39
CA PHE A 156 7.07 0.03 15.05
C PHE A 156 5.54 -0.04 15.18
N ASN A 157 4.93 -1.14 14.75
CA ASN A 157 3.48 -1.34 14.87
C ASN A 157 3.01 -1.32 16.32
N ALA A 158 3.70 -2.05 17.21
CA ALA A 158 3.36 -2.09 18.63
C ALA A 158 3.52 -0.71 19.28
N ASP A 159 4.53 0.06 18.86
CA ASP A 159 4.74 1.43 19.32
C ASP A 159 3.59 2.35 18.89
N ILE A 160 3.16 2.28 17.62
CA ILE A 160 2.02 3.05 17.11
C ILE A 160 0.71 2.64 17.79
N GLU A 161 0.49 1.34 18.03
CA GLU A 161 -0.67 0.84 18.77
C GLU A 161 -0.68 1.36 20.21
N PHE A 162 0.47 1.35 20.89
CA PHE A 162 0.61 1.92 22.22
C PHE A 162 0.29 3.43 22.21
N ILE A 163 0.86 4.21 21.28
CA ILE A 163 0.57 5.65 21.15
C ILE A 163 -0.94 5.85 20.91
N CYS A 164 -1.54 5.07 20.02
CA CYS A 164 -2.97 5.13 19.73
C CYS A 164 -3.83 4.80 20.95
N SER A 165 -3.40 3.89 21.82
CA SER A 165 -4.09 3.54 23.07
C SER A 165 -4.14 4.70 24.08
N LYS A 166 -3.23 5.67 23.98
CA LYS A 166 -3.17 6.86 24.84
C LYS A 166 -3.92 8.07 24.27
N LEU A 167 -4.40 7.98 23.02
CA LEU A 167 -5.21 9.04 22.41
C LEU A 167 -6.60 9.07 23.04
N GLN A 168 -7.13 10.27 23.27
CA GLN A 168 -8.52 10.45 23.67
C GLN A 168 -9.40 10.78 22.47
N GLY A 169 -10.58 10.15 22.42
CA GLY A 169 -11.53 10.34 21.35
C GLY A 169 -11.04 9.77 20.01
N ASN A 170 -11.41 10.44 18.92
CA ASN A 170 -11.31 9.92 17.58
C ASN A 170 -10.48 10.84 16.65
N PRO A 171 -9.18 11.09 16.94
CA PRO A 171 -8.34 11.92 16.09
C PRO A 171 -8.29 11.38 14.67
N HIS A 172 -8.18 12.27 13.70
CA HIS A 172 -7.97 11.90 12.31
C HIS A 172 -6.57 11.29 12.12
N ARG A 173 -6.49 10.10 11.52
CA ARG A 173 -5.23 9.38 11.32
C ARG A 173 -4.88 9.34 9.84
N SER A 174 -3.63 9.61 9.50
CA SER A 174 -3.08 9.48 8.15
C SER A 174 -1.79 8.69 8.20
N VAL A 175 -1.73 7.57 7.50
CA VAL A 175 -0.51 6.75 7.36
C VAL A 175 0.04 6.95 5.95
N PHE A 176 1.33 7.24 5.86
CA PHE A 176 2.06 7.45 4.62
C PHE A 176 3.06 6.30 4.45
N VAL A 177 3.04 5.68 3.28
CA VAL A 177 3.81 4.47 2.98
C VAL A 177 4.54 4.66 1.66
N ALA A 178 5.76 4.13 1.54
CA ALA A 178 6.51 4.22 0.29
C ALA A 178 5.79 3.49 -0.86
N GLU A 179 5.31 2.27 -0.60
CA GLU A 179 4.62 1.43 -1.59
C GLU A 179 3.45 0.67 -0.94
N LEU A 180 2.33 0.56 -1.67
CA LEU A 180 1.18 -0.24 -1.25
C LEU A 180 1.40 -1.71 -1.64
N HIS A 181 1.83 -2.55 -0.71
CA HIS A 181 1.93 -4.00 -0.85
C HIS A 181 0.77 -4.72 -0.12
N GLU A 182 0.54 -6.01 -0.41
CA GLU A 182 -0.42 -6.83 0.36
C GLU A 182 -0.05 -6.94 1.86
N HIS A 183 1.21 -6.66 2.23
CA HIS A 183 1.75 -6.73 3.60
C HIS A 183 1.80 -5.39 4.36
N THR A 184 1.53 -4.24 3.72
CA THR A 184 1.40 -2.90 4.36
C THR A 184 0.32 -2.86 5.46
N SER A 185 -0.44 -3.95 5.59
CA SER A 185 -1.53 -4.20 6.51
C SER A 185 -1.26 -3.97 8.01
N GLN A 186 -0.02 -3.95 8.51
CA GLN A 186 0.19 -3.95 9.96
C GLN A 186 -0.10 -2.57 10.60
N VAL A 187 0.48 -1.47 10.11
CA VAL A 187 0.13 -0.11 10.61
C VAL A 187 -1.33 0.23 10.25
N THR A 188 -1.91 -0.39 9.22
CA THR A 188 -3.29 -0.11 8.83
C THR A 188 -4.33 -0.56 9.86
N SER A 189 -3.97 -1.44 10.81
CA SER A 189 -4.85 -1.84 11.92
C SER A 189 -5.32 -0.64 12.75
N VAL A 190 -4.48 0.39 12.86
CA VAL A 190 -4.81 1.60 13.61
C VAL A 190 -5.69 2.58 12.83
N LEU A 191 -5.97 2.33 11.55
CA LEU A 191 -6.83 3.20 10.74
C LEU A 191 -8.29 2.75 10.78
N ARG A 192 -9.23 3.69 10.87
CA ARG A 192 -10.68 3.38 10.89
C ARG A 192 -11.29 3.69 9.52
N ARG A 193 -11.68 2.63 8.80
CA ARG A 193 -12.27 2.71 7.46
C ARG A 193 -11.46 3.66 6.56
N PRO A 194 -10.14 3.43 6.37
CA PRO A 194 -9.31 4.39 5.65
C PRO A 194 -9.73 4.54 4.20
N VAL A 195 -9.48 5.72 3.63
CA VAL A 195 -9.44 5.90 2.18
C VAL A 195 -8.00 5.66 1.73
N THR A 196 -7.81 4.64 0.90
CA THR A 196 -6.52 4.38 0.26
C THR A 196 -6.32 5.33 -0.91
N VAL A 197 -5.18 6.01 -0.94
CA VAL A 197 -4.77 6.94 -1.98
C VAL A 197 -3.49 6.43 -2.64
N PRO A 198 -3.61 5.69 -3.75
CA PRO A 198 -2.45 5.23 -4.52
C PRO A 198 -1.65 6.40 -5.11
N LEU A 199 -0.36 6.19 -5.35
CA LEU A 199 0.59 7.21 -5.81
C LEU A 199 0.11 7.87 -7.11
N ALA A 200 -0.36 7.05 -8.05
CA ALA A 200 -0.90 7.46 -9.35
C ALA A 200 -2.08 8.46 -9.24
N THR A 201 -2.76 8.48 -8.10
CA THR A 201 -3.93 9.36 -7.86
C THR A 201 -3.50 10.83 -7.71
N TRP A 202 -2.26 11.09 -7.29
CA TRP A 202 -1.80 12.43 -6.95
C TRP A 202 -0.46 12.83 -7.59
N THR A 203 0.26 11.93 -8.26
CA THR A 203 1.46 12.22 -9.09
C THR A 203 1.18 12.81 -10.47
N ARG A 204 -0.07 12.77 -10.96
CA ARG A 204 -0.45 13.25 -12.31
C ARG A 204 -0.14 14.75 -12.58
N ASN A 205 0.34 15.47 -11.57
CA ASN A 205 0.72 16.89 -11.61
C ASN A 205 2.22 17.18 -11.34
N ARG A 206 3.10 16.18 -11.14
CA ARG A 206 4.53 16.43 -10.85
C ARG A 206 5.38 16.78 -12.10
N SER A 207 4.97 16.38 -13.31
CA SER A 207 5.79 16.52 -14.53
C SER A 207 5.78 17.90 -15.21
N ALA A 208 5.43 18.99 -14.51
CA ALA A 208 5.32 20.32 -15.12
C ALA A 208 6.41 21.33 -14.71
N LYS A 209 7.47 20.93 -14.00
CA LYS A 209 8.56 21.86 -13.65
C LYS A 209 9.93 21.17 -13.65
N GLY A 210 10.63 21.30 -14.78
CA GLY A 210 12.05 21.03 -14.92
C GLY A 210 12.46 21.25 -16.38
N GLY A 211 13.03 22.41 -16.70
CA GLY A 211 13.64 22.68 -18.00
C GLY A 211 13.28 24.03 -18.63
N GLU A 212 14.19 24.98 -18.42
CA GLU A 212 14.61 26.04 -19.35
C GLU A 212 13.73 27.27 -19.63
N SER A 213 14.41 28.41 -19.43
CA SER A 213 14.06 29.75 -19.85
C SER A 213 13.78 29.83 -21.36
N GLY A 214 12.62 30.35 -21.71
CA GLY A 214 12.25 30.70 -23.08
C GLY A 214 11.17 31.78 -23.06
N SER A 215 11.41 32.84 -23.81
CA SER A 215 10.72 34.13 -23.88
C SER A 215 9.19 34.10 -23.98
N HIS A 216 8.59 35.15 -23.40
CA HIS A 216 7.22 35.60 -23.68
C HIS A 216 6.90 35.65 -25.17
N THR A 217 5.79 35.02 -25.57
CA THR A 217 4.82 35.65 -26.46
C THR A 217 3.42 35.20 -26.07
N GLU A 218 2.58 36.14 -25.62
CA GLU A 218 1.14 35.93 -25.58
C GLU A 218 0.62 35.77 -27.01
N GLN A 219 0.14 34.59 -27.35
CA GLN A 219 -0.85 34.41 -28.40
C GLN A 219 -1.92 33.45 -27.87
N GLN A 220 -3.12 34.00 -27.67
CA GLN A 220 -4.34 33.21 -27.62
C GLN A 220 -4.44 32.45 -28.94
N GLU A 221 -4.40 31.12 -28.90
CA GLU A 221 -5.18 30.30 -29.82
C GLU A 221 -5.40 28.88 -29.31
N ASN A 222 -6.59 28.39 -29.66
CA ASN A 222 -7.30 27.19 -29.27
C ASN A 222 -6.60 25.83 -29.58
N LEU A 223 -7.03 24.80 -28.82
CA LEU A 223 -7.01 23.34 -29.15
C LEU A 223 -5.61 22.69 -29.36
N THR A 224 -5.20 21.62 -28.68
CA THR A 224 -5.92 20.35 -28.54
C THR A 224 -5.30 19.50 -27.42
N MET A 225 -6.04 19.28 -26.34
CA MET A 225 -5.72 18.26 -25.34
C MET A 225 -5.80 16.86 -25.99
N GLY A 226 -4.77 16.04 -25.80
CA GLY A 226 -4.89 14.59 -25.94
C GLY A 226 -5.94 14.08 -24.96
N LYS A 227 -7.19 14.00 -25.41
CA LYS A 227 -8.33 13.61 -24.59
C LYS A 227 -8.12 12.19 -24.08
N ASN A 228 -8.27 12.00 -22.77
CA ASN A 228 -8.47 10.67 -22.20
C ASN A 228 -9.64 10.01 -22.98
N PRO A 229 -9.41 8.87 -23.65
CA PRO A 229 -10.34 8.30 -24.62
C PRO A 229 -11.68 7.94 -23.99
N PHE A 230 -11.81 7.85 -22.67
CA PHE A 230 -13.04 7.48 -21.95
C PHE A 230 -13.74 8.66 -21.26
N THR A 231 -13.37 9.91 -21.57
CA THR A 231 -14.04 11.11 -21.02
C THR A 231 -15.51 11.20 -21.38
N HIS A 232 -15.91 10.62 -22.52
CA HIS A 232 -17.29 10.51 -22.95
C HIS A 232 -18.12 9.63 -22.00
N VAL A 233 -17.58 8.50 -21.52
CA VAL A 233 -18.30 7.56 -20.63
C VAL A 233 -18.70 8.22 -19.29
N ARG A 234 -17.82 9.04 -18.70
CA ARG A 234 -18.10 9.71 -17.41
C ARG A 234 -19.11 10.86 -17.53
N LYS A 235 -19.22 11.44 -18.72
CA LYS A 235 -20.10 12.59 -18.99
C LYS A 235 -21.38 12.20 -19.74
N ASP A 236 -21.54 10.92 -20.08
CA ASP A 236 -22.69 10.41 -20.82
C ASP A 236 -23.98 10.57 -19.99
N PRO A 237 -24.92 11.44 -20.40
CA PRO A 237 -26.18 11.63 -19.70
C PRO A 237 -27.12 10.42 -19.87
N ALA A 238 -27.02 9.65 -20.96
CA ALA A 238 -27.84 8.47 -21.18
C ALA A 238 -27.49 7.36 -20.18
N LEU A 239 -26.19 7.13 -19.96
CA LEU A 239 -25.71 6.16 -18.96
C LEU A 239 -26.18 6.50 -17.54
N LYS A 240 -26.21 7.80 -17.19
CA LYS A 240 -26.70 8.25 -15.88
C LYS A 240 -28.19 8.02 -15.70
N ASN A 241 -28.98 8.22 -16.75
CA ASN A 241 -30.42 7.95 -16.70
C ASN A 241 -30.68 6.45 -16.62
N GLN A 242 -29.96 5.63 -17.40
CA GLN A 242 -30.08 4.17 -17.33
C GLN A 242 -29.74 3.61 -15.94
N ILE A 243 -28.69 4.13 -15.26
CA ILE A 243 -28.40 3.75 -13.88
C ILE A 243 -29.58 4.09 -12.95
N LYS A 244 -30.21 5.25 -13.14
CA LYS A 244 -31.40 5.64 -12.35
C LYS A 244 -32.58 4.72 -12.63
N ASP A 245 -32.79 4.32 -13.89
CA ASP A 245 -33.86 3.43 -14.28
C ASP A 245 -33.66 2.02 -13.72
N ILE A 246 -32.42 1.49 -13.75
CA ILE A 246 -32.08 0.22 -13.09
C ILE A 246 -32.31 0.30 -11.58
N LEU A 247 -31.90 1.39 -10.94
CA LEU A 247 -32.15 1.58 -9.52
C LEU A 247 -33.64 1.65 -9.22
N LYS A 248 -34.43 2.28 -10.08
CA LYS A 248 -35.89 2.35 -9.93
C LYS A 248 -36.52 0.96 -10.06
N ALA A 249 -36.17 0.18 -11.09
CA ALA A 249 -36.65 -1.18 -11.28
C ALA A 249 -36.32 -2.11 -10.09
N ILE A 250 -35.10 -2.01 -9.54
CA ILE A 250 -34.69 -2.77 -8.34
C ILE A 250 -35.58 -2.48 -7.13
N HIS A 251 -36.10 -1.25 -7.00
CA HIS A 251 -36.91 -0.85 -5.84
C HIS A 251 -38.42 -1.02 -6.06
N GLU A 252 -38.89 -0.96 -7.31
CA GLU A 252 -40.32 -0.91 -7.64
C GLU A 252 -40.85 -2.20 -8.29
N ASP A 253 -40.04 -2.92 -9.07
CA ASP A 253 -40.51 -3.98 -9.98
C ASP A 253 -39.95 -5.38 -9.67
N GLU A 254 -38.78 -5.49 -9.02
CA GLU A 254 -38.04 -6.75 -8.84
C GLU A 254 -38.30 -7.43 -7.49
N ASP A 255 -38.33 -8.77 -7.48
CA ASP A 255 -38.48 -9.58 -6.26
C ASP A 255 -37.17 -9.58 -5.43
N PRO A 256 -37.20 -9.10 -4.17
CA PRO A 256 -36.04 -9.14 -3.29
C PRO A 256 -35.46 -10.55 -3.06
N GLU A 257 -36.27 -11.60 -3.09
CA GLU A 257 -35.79 -12.98 -2.89
C GLU A 257 -34.98 -13.46 -4.09
N GLU A 258 -35.48 -13.21 -5.30
CA GLU A 258 -34.80 -13.54 -6.56
C GLU A 258 -33.47 -12.77 -6.69
N LEU A 259 -33.46 -11.46 -6.43
CA LEU A 259 -32.24 -10.65 -6.45
C LEU A 259 -31.19 -11.12 -5.44
N ASN A 260 -31.63 -11.61 -4.27
CA ASN A 260 -30.72 -12.17 -3.27
C ASN A 260 -30.12 -13.50 -3.71
N ALA A 261 -30.84 -14.34 -4.46
CA ALA A 261 -30.29 -15.56 -5.05
C ALA A 261 -29.17 -15.24 -6.05
N TYR A 262 -29.38 -14.29 -6.97
CA TYR A 262 -28.34 -13.83 -7.89
C TYR A 262 -27.14 -13.22 -7.15
N ARG A 263 -27.39 -12.44 -6.10
CA ARG A 263 -26.35 -11.87 -5.26
C ARG A 263 -25.51 -12.95 -4.56
N ALA A 264 -26.12 -14.04 -4.10
CA ALA A 264 -25.40 -15.15 -3.48
C ALA A 264 -24.45 -15.84 -4.47
N VAL A 265 -24.90 -16.07 -5.71
CA VAL A 265 -24.06 -16.65 -6.78
C VAL A 265 -22.87 -15.74 -7.13
N ILE A 266 -23.09 -14.42 -7.20
CA ILE A 266 -21.99 -13.47 -7.40
C ILE A 266 -21.03 -13.51 -6.21
N ASN A 267 -21.55 -13.61 -4.99
CA ASN A 267 -20.72 -13.59 -3.80
C ASN A 267 -19.81 -14.82 -3.68
N SER A 268 -20.27 -15.99 -4.12
CA SER A 268 -19.50 -17.24 -4.08
C SER A 268 -18.47 -17.36 -5.21
N ASN A 269 -18.75 -16.77 -6.38
CA ASN A 269 -17.88 -16.90 -7.56
C ASN A 269 -16.97 -15.70 -7.81
N VAL A 270 -17.23 -14.56 -7.16
CA VAL A 270 -16.52 -13.31 -7.44
C VAL A 270 -16.01 -12.69 -6.13
N SER A 271 -14.69 -12.54 -6.07
CA SER A 271 -14.00 -11.84 -4.97
C SER A 271 -14.60 -10.45 -4.75
N ILE A 272 -14.66 -10.03 -3.49
CA ILE A 272 -15.27 -8.75 -3.09
C ILE A 272 -14.69 -7.54 -3.85
N PHE A 273 -13.42 -7.60 -4.23
CA PHE A 273 -12.71 -6.54 -4.97
C PHE A 273 -13.04 -6.51 -6.46
N THR A 274 -13.53 -7.62 -7.03
CA THR A 274 -13.82 -7.77 -8.47
C THR A 274 -15.28 -7.46 -8.79
N ARG A 275 -16.18 -7.45 -7.78
CA ARG A 275 -17.63 -7.22 -7.97
C ARG A 275 -17.96 -5.85 -8.57
N GLY A 276 -17.21 -4.80 -8.21
CA GLY A 276 -17.37 -3.47 -8.81
C GLY A 276 -16.98 -3.44 -10.29
N TYR A 277 -15.94 -4.18 -10.68
CA TYR A 277 -15.53 -4.33 -12.08
C TYR A 277 -16.51 -5.19 -12.88
N LEU A 278 -17.05 -6.24 -12.27
CA LEU A 278 -18.13 -7.06 -12.85
C LEU A 278 -19.36 -6.20 -13.16
N ALA A 279 -19.83 -5.40 -12.19
CA ALA A 279 -20.96 -4.50 -12.37
C ALA A 279 -20.71 -3.48 -13.49
N ALA A 280 -19.51 -2.89 -13.55
CA ALA A 280 -19.13 -1.96 -14.61
C ALA A 280 -19.08 -2.62 -16.00
N TYR A 281 -18.65 -3.89 -16.07
CA TYR A 281 -18.58 -4.65 -17.32
C TYR A 281 -19.97 -5.05 -17.84
N LEU A 282 -20.85 -5.54 -16.96
CA LEU A 282 -22.24 -5.86 -17.29
C LEU A 282 -23.00 -4.62 -17.76
N LEU A 283 -22.81 -3.48 -17.08
CA LEU A 283 -23.40 -2.21 -17.48
C LEU A 283 -22.91 -1.78 -18.88
N LYS A 284 -21.62 -1.94 -19.17
CA LYS A 284 -21.04 -1.65 -20.49
C LYS A 284 -21.61 -2.55 -21.59
N GLN A 285 -21.86 -3.83 -21.29
CA GLN A 285 -22.51 -4.76 -22.23
C GLN A 285 -23.97 -4.36 -22.49
N ALA A 286 -24.70 -4.02 -21.43
CA ALA A 286 -26.11 -3.61 -21.52
C ALA A 286 -26.29 -2.28 -22.28
N THR A 287 -25.31 -1.38 -22.23
CA THR A 287 -25.33 -0.10 -22.99
C THR A 287 -24.90 -0.25 -24.45
N GLY A 288 -24.77 -1.49 -24.97
CA GLY A 288 -24.37 -1.74 -26.35
C GLY A 288 -22.95 -1.30 -26.68
N GLY A 289 -22.06 -1.19 -25.68
CA GLY A 289 -20.67 -0.81 -25.88
C GLY A 289 -19.99 -1.79 -26.84
N ASN A 290 -19.82 -1.38 -28.09
CA ASN A 290 -19.37 -2.21 -29.20
C ASN A 290 -18.18 -3.07 -28.79
N THR A 291 -18.36 -4.39 -28.75
CA THR A 291 -17.27 -5.34 -28.58
C THR A 291 -16.57 -5.39 -29.93
N GLN A 292 -15.72 -4.40 -30.22
CA GLN A 292 -14.72 -4.60 -31.25
C GLN A 292 -13.64 -5.49 -30.64
N PRO A 293 -13.55 -6.79 -30.98
CA PRO A 293 -12.27 -7.46 -30.86
C PRO A 293 -11.28 -6.60 -31.62
N ARG A 294 -10.14 -6.31 -31.00
CA ARG A 294 -9.06 -5.51 -31.56
C ARG A 294 -8.67 -6.13 -32.91
N ARG A 295 -9.31 -5.66 -33.99
CA ARG A 295 -9.08 -6.10 -35.37
C ARG A 295 -7.60 -5.88 -35.63
N GLN A 296 -6.86 -6.98 -35.77
CA GLN A 296 -5.51 -6.95 -36.32
C GLN A 296 -5.59 -6.24 -37.66
N ARG A 297 -5.02 -5.03 -37.72
CA ARG A 297 -4.90 -4.31 -38.98
C ARG A 297 -3.83 -5.03 -39.78
N SER A 298 -4.28 -5.55 -40.91
CA SER A 298 -3.60 -6.37 -41.90
C SER A 298 -2.27 -5.78 -42.38
N GLN A 299 -1.21 -6.61 -42.31
CA GLN A 299 -0.11 -6.58 -43.26
C GLN A 299 -0.68 -6.87 -44.66
N ALA A 300 -0.37 -6.02 -45.63
CA ALA A 300 -0.57 -6.36 -47.03
C ALA A 300 0.58 -7.27 -47.48
N GLY A 301 0.21 -8.48 -47.92
CA GLY A 301 0.81 -9.20 -49.05
C GLY A 301 2.22 -9.78 -48.89
N ASN A 302 2.30 -11.08 -48.61
CA ASN A 302 2.73 -12.05 -49.63
C ASN A 302 2.67 -13.50 -49.13
N GLY A 303 2.32 -14.41 -50.03
CA GLY A 303 2.90 -15.77 -50.06
C GLY A 303 2.21 -16.85 -49.22
N ARG A 304 1.39 -17.64 -49.91
CA ARG A 304 0.82 -18.95 -49.60
C ARG A 304 1.77 -19.95 -48.88
N GLY A 305 1.22 -20.76 -47.96
CA GLY A 305 1.77 -22.05 -47.52
C GLY A 305 1.02 -22.65 -46.31
N PRO A 306 0.70 -23.98 -46.24
CA PRO A 306 -0.28 -24.54 -45.31
C PRO A 306 0.19 -24.67 -43.85
N LYS A 307 -0.79 -24.64 -42.95
CA LYS A 307 -0.69 -24.87 -41.51
C LYS A 307 -0.30 -26.31 -41.20
N GLU A 308 0.94 -26.53 -40.78
CA GLU A 308 1.36 -27.69 -39.97
C GLU A 308 2.70 -27.28 -39.34
N SER A 309 2.81 -27.32 -37.99
CA SER A 309 4.02 -27.09 -37.14
C SER A 309 3.91 -26.06 -35.99
N ARG A 310 2.72 -25.57 -35.61
CA ARG A 310 2.62 -24.64 -34.45
C ARG A 310 2.62 -25.33 -33.08
N ALA A 311 2.43 -26.65 -33.02
CA ALA A 311 2.48 -27.42 -31.77
C ALA A 311 3.92 -27.70 -31.29
N GLN A 312 4.87 -27.85 -32.22
CA GLN A 312 6.28 -28.16 -31.88
C GLN A 312 7.08 -26.93 -31.43
N ARG A 313 6.61 -25.71 -31.72
CA ARG A 313 7.31 -24.46 -31.36
C ARG A 313 6.96 -23.93 -29.97
N SER A 314 5.88 -24.42 -29.36
CA SER A 314 5.54 -24.12 -27.95
C SER A 314 6.33 -24.96 -26.96
N GLU A 315 6.80 -26.15 -27.36
CA GLU A 315 7.63 -27.02 -26.53
C GLU A 315 9.08 -26.49 -26.48
N GLN A 316 9.67 -26.15 -27.62
CA GLN A 316 11.04 -25.57 -27.67
C GLN A 316 11.18 -24.20 -26.97
N ARG A 317 10.08 -23.44 -26.78
CA ARG A 317 10.10 -22.14 -26.10
C ARG A 317 9.86 -22.24 -24.59
N ALA A 318 9.30 -23.34 -24.12
CA ALA A 318 9.23 -23.66 -22.70
C ALA A 318 10.60 -24.15 -22.19
N GLU A 319 11.31 -24.96 -23.01
CA GLU A 319 12.67 -25.45 -22.71
C GLU A 319 13.71 -24.31 -22.62
N GLN A 320 13.61 -23.27 -23.45
CA GLN A 320 14.52 -22.09 -23.37
C GLN A 320 14.22 -21.13 -22.22
N ARG A 321 13.08 -21.26 -21.52
CA ARG A 321 12.73 -20.40 -20.38
C ARG A 321 13.05 -21.05 -19.03
N GLU A 322 13.36 -22.35 -19.02
CA GLU A 322 13.92 -23.05 -17.84
C GLU A 322 15.44 -22.86 -17.71
N GLN A 323 16.14 -22.32 -18.72
CA GLN A 323 17.59 -22.10 -18.69
C GLN A 323 18.06 -20.68 -18.33
N ARG A 324 17.19 -19.79 -17.83
CA ARG A 324 17.57 -18.39 -17.51
C ARG A 324 17.23 -17.91 -16.10
N SER A 325 17.03 -18.85 -15.19
CA SER A 325 16.93 -18.58 -13.75
C SER A 325 17.88 -19.48 -12.98
N GLU A 326 19.16 -19.39 -13.31
CA GLU A 326 20.26 -19.85 -12.48
C GLU A 326 21.30 -18.73 -12.41
N GLN A 327 21.40 -18.08 -11.26
CA GLN A 327 22.66 -17.82 -10.56
C GLN A 327 22.39 -17.20 -9.18
N PRO A 328 23.30 -17.42 -8.21
CA PRO A 328 22.92 -18.05 -6.96
C PRO A 328 23.08 -17.09 -5.78
N THR A 329 22.31 -17.35 -4.72
CA THR A 329 22.72 -16.94 -3.38
C THR A 329 23.28 -18.18 -2.68
N SER A 330 24.48 -18.00 -2.13
CA SER A 330 25.32 -18.91 -1.33
C SER A 330 25.84 -20.19 -1.99
N GLU A 331 27.14 -20.19 -2.29
CA GLU A 331 27.98 -21.39 -2.41
C GLU A 331 28.14 -22.06 -1.04
N ALA A 332 27.87 -23.37 -0.99
CA ALA A 332 28.70 -24.45 -0.39
C ALA A 332 27.88 -25.52 0.39
N SER A 333 27.63 -26.67 -0.23
CA SER A 333 28.24 -27.95 0.16
C SER A 333 28.08 -28.97 -0.97
N ASN A 334 29.20 -29.55 -1.42
CA ASN A 334 29.24 -30.58 -2.46
C ASN A 334 28.78 -31.91 -1.85
N GLY A 335 27.56 -32.34 -2.16
CA GLY A 335 27.04 -33.66 -1.83
C GLY A 335 25.87 -34.05 -2.73
N PRO A 336 25.56 -35.35 -2.90
CA PRO A 336 24.37 -35.77 -3.62
C PRO A 336 23.13 -35.28 -2.84
N THR A 337 22.29 -34.45 -3.46
CA THR A 337 21.01 -34.02 -2.90
C THR A 337 19.85 -34.84 -3.47
N SER A 338 18.84 -35.09 -2.63
CA SER A 338 17.60 -35.77 -2.99
C SER A 338 16.44 -34.78 -2.88
N SER A 339 15.54 -34.81 -3.86
CA SER A 339 14.35 -33.94 -3.87
C SER A 339 13.21 -34.59 -3.10
N ILE A 340 12.70 -33.89 -2.10
CA ILE A 340 11.63 -34.33 -1.20
C ILE A 340 10.35 -33.56 -1.51
N PHE A 341 9.26 -34.28 -1.74
CA PHE A 341 7.91 -33.75 -1.87
C PHE A 341 7.27 -33.52 -0.50
N VAL A 342 6.61 -32.37 -0.34
CA VAL A 342 5.82 -32.02 0.84
C VAL A 342 4.41 -31.64 0.37
N SER A 343 3.36 -32.25 0.96
CA SER A 343 1.96 -32.06 0.56
C SER A 343 1.34 -30.72 1.02
N ILE A 344 2.14 -29.66 1.07
CA ILE A 344 1.70 -28.31 1.44
C ILE A 344 2.37 -27.24 0.58
N GLY A 345 1.65 -26.18 0.23
CA GLY A 345 2.11 -25.14 -0.69
C GLY A 345 1.51 -23.75 -0.41
N LYS A 346 1.60 -22.85 -1.39
CA LYS A 346 1.28 -21.41 -1.27
C LYS A 346 -0.13 -21.13 -0.78
N ASN A 347 -1.13 -21.93 -1.16
CA ASN A 347 -2.52 -21.74 -0.73
C ASN A 347 -2.70 -21.87 0.80
N ARG A 348 -1.75 -22.51 1.49
CA ARG A 348 -1.69 -22.57 2.96
C ARG A 348 -0.68 -21.61 3.56
N LYS A 349 -0.28 -20.59 2.79
CA LYS A 349 0.69 -19.56 3.17
C LYS A 349 2.04 -20.16 3.57
N VAL A 350 2.48 -21.22 2.90
CA VAL A 350 3.79 -21.84 3.15
C VAL A 350 4.85 -21.05 2.41
N TYR A 351 5.85 -20.59 3.15
CA TYR A 351 6.99 -19.82 2.65
C TYR A 351 8.29 -20.64 2.73
N PRO A 352 9.37 -20.27 2.02
CA PRO A 352 10.62 -21.01 2.05
C PRO A 352 11.18 -21.17 3.46
N LYS A 353 11.09 -20.12 4.30
CA LYS A 353 11.49 -20.15 5.70
C LYS A 353 10.73 -21.19 6.53
N ASP A 354 9.45 -21.39 6.25
CA ASP A 354 8.64 -22.41 6.94
C ASP A 354 9.16 -23.82 6.64
N LEU A 355 9.56 -24.08 5.39
CA LEU A 355 10.11 -25.37 4.98
C LEU A 355 11.52 -25.56 5.53
N ILE A 356 12.38 -24.54 5.50
CA ILE A 356 13.70 -24.61 6.16
C ILE A 356 13.53 -24.93 7.64
N GLN A 357 12.64 -24.22 8.35
CA GLN A 357 12.40 -24.47 9.77
C GLN A 357 11.82 -25.87 10.03
N LEU A 358 10.93 -26.35 9.17
CA LEU A 358 10.35 -27.69 9.26
C LEU A 358 11.42 -28.77 9.10
N PHE A 359 12.33 -28.63 8.14
CA PHE A 359 13.40 -29.60 7.88
C PHE A 359 14.54 -29.48 8.90
N CYS A 360 14.96 -28.28 9.30
CA CYS A 360 15.93 -28.07 10.38
C CYS A 360 15.41 -28.50 11.77
N GLY A 361 14.09 -28.61 11.93
CA GLY A 361 13.47 -29.16 13.14
C GLY A 361 13.70 -30.67 13.32
N VAL A 362 14.09 -31.37 12.25
CA VAL A 362 14.52 -32.76 12.31
C VAL A 362 15.98 -32.78 12.76
N GLY A 363 16.25 -33.37 13.92
CA GLY A 363 17.58 -33.39 14.52
C GLY A 363 18.64 -33.90 13.53
N GLY A 364 19.64 -33.05 13.25
CA GLY A 364 20.76 -33.37 12.35
C GLY A 364 20.77 -32.62 11.01
N LEU A 365 19.70 -31.87 10.68
CA LEU A 365 19.66 -30.98 9.51
C LEU A 365 19.98 -29.54 9.90
N SER A 366 21.01 -28.96 9.28
CA SER A 366 21.27 -27.52 9.32
C SER A 366 20.66 -26.84 8.09
N ALA A 367 20.61 -25.50 8.10
CA ALA A 367 20.18 -24.74 6.92
C ALA A 367 21.05 -25.01 5.68
N ASP A 368 22.29 -25.45 5.88
CA ASP A 368 23.25 -25.75 4.82
C ASP A 368 22.98 -27.11 4.15
N ASP A 369 22.25 -28.00 4.82
CA ASP A 369 21.84 -29.30 4.28
C ASP A 369 20.57 -29.19 3.40
N VAL A 370 19.94 -28.01 3.36
CA VAL A 370 18.72 -27.72 2.61
C VAL A 370 19.08 -26.91 1.36
N GLY A 371 18.93 -27.53 0.20
CA GLY A 371 19.19 -26.94 -1.10
C GLY A 371 18.00 -26.15 -1.66
N GLN A 372 17.70 -26.35 -2.95
CA GLN A 372 16.64 -25.58 -3.61
C GLN A 372 15.24 -25.91 -3.05
N ILE A 373 14.43 -24.86 -2.88
CA ILE A 373 13.04 -24.97 -2.42
C ILE A 373 12.11 -24.43 -3.50
N LYS A 374 11.24 -25.31 -4.02
CA LYS A 374 10.22 -24.97 -5.02
C LYS A 374 8.83 -25.11 -4.41
N ILE A 375 8.16 -23.99 -4.17
CA ILE A 375 6.81 -23.97 -3.59
C ILE A 375 5.78 -23.77 -4.69
N LEU A 376 4.84 -24.71 -4.82
CA LEU A 376 3.70 -24.64 -5.72
C LEU A 376 2.41 -24.37 -4.94
N ASP A 377 1.27 -24.28 -5.63
CA ASP A 377 0.02 -23.85 -5.00
C ASP A 377 -0.44 -24.79 -3.88
N ASN A 378 -0.31 -26.11 -4.09
CA ASN A 378 -0.82 -27.12 -3.17
C ASN A 378 0.27 -28.02 -2.54
N TYR A 379 1.48 -28.03 -3.09
CA TYR A 379 2.60 -28.87 -2.63
C TYR A 379 3.93 -28.15 -2.86
N SER A 380 5.00 -28.67 -2.27
CA SER A 380 6.35 -28.10 -2.36
C SER A 380 7.39 -29.19 -2.60
N PHE A 381 8.53 -28.80 -3.15
CA PHE A 381 9.71 -29.62 -3.27
C PHE A 381 10.87 -28.97 -2.53
N VAL A 382 11.63 -29.76 -1.79
CA VAL A 382 12.79 -29.33 -1.01
C VAL A 382 13.92 -30.28 -1.32
N GLU A 383 15.06 -29.77 -1.76
CA GLU A 383 16.27 -30.57 -1.89
C GLU A 383 16.97 -30.69 -0.53
N VAL A 384 17.32 -31.92 -0.15
CA VAL A 384 18.00 -32.22 1.11
C VAL A 384 19.17 -33.16 0.83
N ALA A 385 20.23 -33.08 1.62
CA ALA A 385 21.36 -34.03 1.52
C ALA A 385 20.90 -35.50 1.58
N THR A 386 21.40 -36.36 0.69
CA THR A 386 20.90 -37.74 0.51
C THR A 386 21.10 -38.60 1.76
N ASP A 387 22.18 -38.37 2.50
CA ASP A 387 22.50 -39.04 3.77
C ASP A 387 21.49 -38.74 4.89
N LYS A 388 20.74 -37.64 4.80
CA LYS A 388 19.76 -37.20 5.81
C LYS A 388 18.31 -37.23 5.31
N SER A 389 18.09 -37.58 4.05
CA SER A 389 16.78 -37.54 3.40
C SER A 389 15.80 -38.58 3.96
N ASP A 390 16.28 -39.80 4.25
CA ASP A 390 15.44 -40.87 4.83
C ASP A 390 14.94 -40.50 6.22
N ALA A 391 15.84 -39.98 7.08
CA ALA A 391 15.50 -39.55 8.44
C ALA A 391 14.49 -38.38 8.44
N ALA A 392 14.63 -37.44 7.49
CA ALA A 392 13.69 -36.33 7.32
C ALA A 392 12.29 -36.81 6.90
N ILE A 393 12.22 -37.76 5.97
CA ILE A 393 10.95 -38.33 5.51
C ILE A 393 10.27 -39.10 6.64
N GLU A 394 11.00 -39.97 7.36
CA GLU A 394 10.42 -40.76 8.46
C GLU A 394 9.89 -39.87 9.59
N THR A 395 10.60 -38.79 9.91
CA THR A 395 10.21 -37.88 11.00
C THR A 395 9.06 -36.95 10.60
N LEU A 396 9.07 -36.42 9.37
CA LEU A 396 8.11 -35.40 8.94
C LEU A 396 6.84 -35.98 8.33
N ASN A 397 6.87 -37.21 7.83
CA ASN A 397 5.69 -37.84 7.26
C ASN A 397 4.62 -38.07 8.33
N ASN A 398 3.40 -37.59 8.08
CA ASN A 398 2.27 -37.52 9.03
C ASN A 398 2.45 -36.55 10.22
N SER A 399 3.47 -35.69 10.21
CA SER A 399 3.59 -34.62 11.21
C SER A 399 2.47 -33.58 11.06
N ASP A 400 2.09 -32.93 12.17
CA ASP A 400 1.16 -31.80 12.11
C ASP A 400 1.91 -30.52 11.77
N PHE A 401 1.50 -29.88 10.68
CA PHE A 401 1.97 -28.56 10.33
C PHE A 401 0.78 -27.64 10.05
N ARG A 402 0.58 -26.66 10.94
CA ARG A 402 -0.52 -25.69 10.91
C ARG A 402 -1.91 -26.35 10.96
N GLY A 403 -2.09 -27.34 11.83
CA GLY A 403 -3.36 -27.99 12.11
C GLY A 403 -3.78 -29.00 11.04
N LYS A 404 -2.85 -29.46 10.21
CA LYS A 404 -3.07 -30.51 9.22
C LYS A 404 -1.85 -31.42 9.12
N LYS A 405 -2.13 -32.71 8.96
CA LYS A 405 -1.10 -33.70 8.68
C LYS A 405 -0.49 -33.45 7.29
N ILE A 406 0.83 -33.39 7.24
CA ILE A 406 1.57 -33.31 5.98
C ILE A 406 2.08 -34.69 5.58
N THR A 407 2.09 -34.95 4.28
CA THR A 407 2.71 -36.12 3.68
C THR A 407 4.04 -35.69 3.09
N VAL A 408 5.10 -36.40 3.46
CA VAL A 408 6.46 -36.15 3.01
C VAL A 408 6.99 -37.43 2.39
N ASN A 409 7.47 -37.36 1.14
CA ASN A 409 7.97 -38.51 0.38
C ASN A 409 9.06 -38.07 -0.59
N TYR A 410 9.85 -39.00 -1.13
CA TYR A 410 10.69 -38.71 -2.28
C TYR A 410 9.89 -38.18 -3.47
N ALA A 411 10.38 -37.13 -4.11
CA ALA A 411 9.79 -36.61 -5.33
C ALA A 411 9.95 -37.67 -6.44
N ARG A 412 8.83 -38.14 -7.02
CA ARG A 412 8.90 -39.04 -8.18
C ARG A 412 9.51 -38.26 -9.35
N LYS A 413 10.64 -38.74 -9.88
CA LYS A 413 11.12 -38.29 -11.19
C LYS A 413 10.05 -38.64 -12.22
N LYS A 414 9.70 -37.66 -13.05
CA LYS A 414 8.79 -37.86 -14.17
C LYS A 414 9.62 -38.57 -15.25
N ASP A 415 9.34 -39.85 -15.48
CA ASP A 415 9.87 -40.60 -16.63
C ASP A 415 9.35 -40.01 -17.96
#